data_AF-A0A255R4Z6-F1
#
_entry.id   AF-A0A255R4Z6-F1
#
_cell.length_a   1.000
_cell.length_b   1.000
_cell.length_c   1.000
_cell.angle_alpha   90.00
_cell.angle_beta   90.00
_cell.angle_gamma   90.00
#
_symmetry.space_group_name_H-M   'P 1'
#
loop_
_entity.id
_entity.type
_entity.pdbx_description
1 polymer ?
#
loop_
_entity_poly.entity_id
_entity_poly.type
_entity_poly.pdbx_seq_one_letter_code
_entity_poly.pdbx_strand_id
1 'polypeptide(L)'
;MQGYCAFVSFCSSLLIATLSDEKYHESLLDMMCFFLYNFHNAYIFRIEIPDAPLNEKLSVEERGSEAHTTRMKIYLYDRNRVPYVVRVDMPHKGSDDENKLHFNVETLNGDSALNHQTIDCYNSNPSDLLNVMIENMRRISPGILNIKDSYKEDDKRMLEMMKGFNAYDDMCMAYFYKKENQTAIDEYNALMGTECKTIEDGVQHGFVTFMTM
;
A
#
# COMPACT_ATOMS: atom_id res chain seq x y z
N MET A 1 12.04 -11.17 2.74
CA MET A 1 11.86 -11.12 4.21
C MET A 1 11.57 -9.72 4.76
N GLN A 2 12.15 -8.63 4.23
CA GLN A 2 11.91 -7.26 4.75
C GLN A 2 10.42 -6.82 4.70
N GLY A 3 9.68 -7.17 3.65
CA GLY A 3 8.26 -6.78 3.50
C GLY A 3 7.26 -7.43 4.47
N TYR A 4 7.53 -8.65 4.97
CA TYR A 4 6.69 -9.29 6.01
C TYR A 4 6.89 -8.59 7.37
N CYS A 5 8.15 -8.31 7.70
CA CYS A 5 8.48 -7.53 8.89
C CYS A 5 7.87 -6.12 8.82
N ALA A 6 7.76 -5.53 7.62
CA ALA A 6 7.10 -4.24 7.41
C ALA A 6 5.60 -4.28 7.73
N PHE A 7 4.87 -5.34 7.33
CA PHE A 7 3.44 -5.47 7.67
C PHE A 7 3.21 -5.61 9.18
N VAL A 8 3.99 -6.46 9.85
CA VAL A 8 3.91 -6.60 11.32
C VAL A 8 4.28 -5.30 12.01
N SER A 9 5.30 -4.58 11.52
CA SER A 9 5.70 -3.28 12.07
C SER A 9 4.64 -2.21 11.86
N PHE A 10 3.96 -2.22 10.71
CA PHE A 10 2.82 -1.37 10.42
C PHE A 10 1.66 -1.63 11.41
N CYS A 11 1.21 -2.87 11.56
CA CYS A 11 0.17 -3.20 12.54
C CYS A 11 0.60 -2.89 13.98
N SER A 12 1.88 -3.10 14.33
CA SER A 12 2.42 -2.75 15.64
C SER A 12 2.41 -1.23 15.87
N SER A 13 2.64 -0.42 14.83
CA SER A 13 2.54 1.04 14.92
C SER A 13 1.12 1.51 15.19
N LEU A 14 0.12 0.87 14.58
CA LEU A 14 -1.30 1.09 14.88
C LEU A 14 -1.63 0.72 16.32
N LEU A 15 -1.15 -0.44 16.80
CA LEU A 15 -1.37 -0.88 18.16
C LEU A 15 -0.75 0.09 19.19
N ILE A 16 0.49 0.52 18.97
CA ILE A 16 1.14 1.50 19.85
C ILE A 16 0.36 2.81 19.89
N ALA A 17 -0.07 3.31 18.72
CA ALA A 17 -0.89 4.52 18.65
C ALA A 17 -2.23 4.34 19.38
N THR A 18 -2.88 3.18 19.21
CA THR A 18 -4.14 2.79 19.89
C THR A 18 -3.98 2.79 21.42
N LEU A 19 -2.81 2.41 21.93
CA LEU A 19 -2.51 2.34 23.36
C LEU A 19 -1.99 3.66 23.95
N SER A 20 -1.55 4.60 23.10
CA SER A 20 -0.90 5.84 23.55
C SER A 20 -1.88 7.00 23.75
N ASP A 21 -3.05 6.96 23.11
CA ASP A 21 -4.04 8.04 23.17
C ASP A 21 -5.47 7.48 23.07
N GLU A 22 -6.22 7.59 24.17
CA GLU A 22 -7.62 7.14 24.25
C GLU A 22 -8.52 7.84 23.21
N LYS A 23 -8.17 9.06 22.76
CA LYS A 23 -8.94 9.82 21.76
C LYS A 23 -9.08 9.04 20.45
N TYR A 24 -8.05 8.30 20.04
CA TYR A 24 -8.01 7.61 18.75
C TYR A 24 -8.23 6.10 18.85
N HIS A 25 -8.48 5.59 20.07
CA HIS A 25 -8.44 4.16 20.37
C HIS A 25 -9.35 3.33 19.46
N GLU A 26 -10.64 3.65 19.41
CA GLU A 26 -11.63 2.88 18.65
C GLU A 26 -11.32 2.91 17.14
N SER A 27 -11.08 4.10 16.58
CA SER A 27 -10.78 4.27 15.15
C SER A 27 -9.49 3.55 14.71
N LEU A 28 -8.44 3.60 15.54
CA LEU A 28 -7.19 2.90 15.24
C LEU A 28 -7.33 1.38 15.41
N LEU A 29 -8.14 0.93 16.38
CA LEU A 29 -8.46 -0.48 16.55
C LEU A 29 -9.23 -1.03 15.35
N ASP A 30 -10.24 -0.31 14.87
CA ASP A 30 -11.01 -0.71 13.68
C ASP A 30 -10.12 -0.77 12.44
N MET A 31 -9.23 0.20 12.27
CA MET A 31 -8.26 0.19 11.19
C MET A 31 -7.29 -1.01 11.29
N MET A 32 -6.78 -1.29 12.50
CA MET A 32 -5.93 -2.46 12.72
C MET A 32 -6.69 -3.76 12.40
N CYS A 33 -7.94 -3.88 12.87
CA CYS A 33 -8.82 -5.01 12.57
C CYS A 33 -9.07 -5.16 11.07
N PHE A 34 -9.30 -4.06 10.34
CA PHE A 34 -9.44 -4.08 8.89
C PHE A 34 -8.22 -4.71 8.22
N PHE A 35 -7.00 -4.26 8.56
CA PHE A 35 -5.79 -4.81 7.95
C PHE A 35 -5.55 -6.26 8.37
N LEU A 36 -5.73 -6.60 9.64
CA LEU A 36 -5.49 -7.96 10.14
C LEU A 36 -6.50 -8.98 9.57
N TYR A 37 -7.77 -8.61 9.43
CA TYR A 37 -8.81 -9.51 8.95
C TYR A 37 -8.71 -9.73 7.44
N ASN A 38 -8.49 -8.66 6.67
CA ASN A 38 -8.51 -8.72 5.20
C ASN A 38 -7.16 -9.06 4.58
N PHE A 39 -6.06 -8.72 5.26
CA PHE A 39 -4.69 -8.86 4.75
C PHE A 39 -3.81 -9.66 5.72
N HIS A 40 -4.38 -10.66 6.38
CA HIS A 40 -3.60 -11.57 7.23
C HIS A 40 -2.43 -12.20 6.46
N ASN A 41 -1.23 -12.15 7.05
CA ASN A 41 0.04 -12.57 6.44
C ASN A 41 0.42 -11.80 5.17
N ALA A 42 -0.01 -10.55 5.06
CA ALA A 42 0.42 -9.68 3.97
C ALA A 42 1.89 -9.28 4.08
N TYR A 43 2.40 -8.81 2.95
CA TYR A 43 3.73 -8.26 2.80
C TYR A 43 3.59 -6.84 2.28
N ILE A 44 4.08 -5.85 3.03
CA ILE A 44 4.10 -4.47 2.52
C ILE A 44 5.24 -4.36 1.53
N PHE A 45 4.90 -3.96 0.30
CA PHE A 45 5.86 -3.61 -0.73
C PHE A 45 6.35 -2.18 -0.51
N ARG A 46 5.43 -1.24 -0.25
CA ARG A 46 5.73 0.18 -0.06
C ARG A 46 4.55 0.92 0.57
N ILE A 47 4.82 1.98 1.32
CA ILE A 47 3.81 2.97 1.72
C ILE A 47 4.18 4.32 1.12
N GLU A 48 3.24 4.97 0.45
CA GLU A 48 3.39 6.33 -0.07
C GLU A 48 2.52 7.31 0.71
N ILE A 49 3.13 8.43 1.11
CA ILE A 49 2.46 9.58 1.69
C ILE A 49 2.56 10.72 0.68
N PRO A 50 1.45 11.18 0.10
CA PRO A 50 1.45 12.37 -0.76
C PRO A 50 2.03 13.58 -0.04
N ASP A 51 2.87 14.33 -0.74
CA ASP A 51 3.53 15.53 -0.21
C ASP A 51 2.61 16.74 -0.31
N ALA A 52 1.81 16.82 -1.38
CA ALA A 52 0.80 17.84 -1.55
C ALA A 52 -0.19 17.82 -0.37
N PRO A 53 -0.45 18.97 0.29
CA PRO A 53 -1.39 19.03 1.40
C PRO A 53 -2.85 18.90 0.92
N LEU A 54 -3.73 18.44 1.81
CA LEU A 54 -5.17 18.50 1.58
C LEU A 54 -5.58 19.96 1.37
N ASN A 55 -6.41 20.23 0.36
CA ASN A 55 -6.95 21.56 0.16
C ASN A 55 -8.08 21.84 1.15
N GLU A 56 -7.72 22.29 2.35
CA GLU A 56 -8.67 22.59 3.44
C GLU A 56 -9.56 23.81 3.17
N LYS A 57 -9.28 24.59 2.13
CA LYS A 57 -10.14 25.73 1.74
C LYS A 57 -11.46 25.26 1.11
N LEU A 58 -11.51 24.05 0.58
CA LEU A 58 -12.72 23.43 0.05
C LEU A 58 -13.46 22.71 1.18
N SER A 59 -14.78 22.88 1.22
CA SER A 59 -15.65 22.07 2.07
C SER A 59 -15.67 20.61 1.60
N VAL A 60 -16.12 19.68 2.45
CA VAL A 60 -16.18 18.25 2.12
C VAL A 60 -16.98 18.01 0.83
N GLU A 61 -18.12 18.70 0.67
CA GLU A 61 -18.99 18.61 -0.51
C GLU A 61 -18.36 19.13 -1.81
N GLU A 62 -17.30 19.92 -1.70
CA GLU A 62 -16.57 20.53 -2.83
C GLU A 62 -15.26 19.82 -3.15
N ARG A 63 -14.75 18.96 -2.26
CA ARG A 63 -13.48 18.25 -2.46
C ARG A 63 -13.64 17.13 -3.49
N GLY A 64 -13.01 17.27 -4.65
CA GLY A 64 -12.72 16.16 -5.56
C GLY A 64 -11.26 15.69 -5.45
N SER A 65 -10.82 14.92 -6.43
CA SER A 65 -9.44 14.40 -6.48
C SER A 65 -8.38 15.51 -6.50
N GLU A 66 -8.71 16.65 -7.12
CA GLU A 66 -7.88 17.87 -7.16
C GLU A 66 -7.66 18.52 -5.79
N ALA A 67 -8.43 18.12 -4.77
CA ALA A 67 -8.23 18.58 -3.40
C ALA A 67 -7.18 17.75 -2.64
N HIS A 68 -6.52 16.77 -3.27
CA HIS A 68 -5.53 15.88 -2.66
C HIS A 68 -6.09 15.09 -1.47
N THR A 69 -7.28 14.50 -1.68
CA THR A 69 -8.02 13.74 -0.66
C THR A 69 -7.34 12.44 -0.27
N THR A 70 -6.66 11.75 -1.20
CA THR A 70 -5.80 10.62 -0.86
C THR A 70 -4.62 11.10 -0.04
N ARG A 71 -4.45 10.54 1.15
CA ARG A 71 -3.39 10.93 2.10
C ARG A 71 -2.42 9.81 2.42
N MET A 72 -2.74 8.59 2.02
CA MET A 72 -1.86 7.44 2.14
C MET A 72 -2.20 6.39 1.10
N LYS A 73 -1.17 5.75 0.56
CA LYS A 73 -1.31 4.55 -0.26
C LYS A 73 -0.44 3.45 0.32
N ILE A 74 -1.00 2.28 0.53
CA ILE A 74 -0.29 1.11 1.04
C ILE A 74 -0.33 0.06 -0.06
N TYR A 75 0.83 -0.20 -0.65
CA TYR A 75 1.03 -1.25 -1.64
C TYR A 75 1.48 -2.51 -0.91
N LEU A 76 0.66 -3.56 -0.99
CA LEU A 76 0.89 -4.81 -0.28
C LEU A 76 0.54 -6.02 -1.14
N TYR A 77 1.10 -7.17 -0.78
CA TYR A 77 0.66 -8.46 -1.28
C TYR A 77 -0.22 -9.13 -0.23
N ASP A 78 -1.30 -9.78 -0.66
CA ASP A 78 -1.99 -10.73 0.21
C ASP A 78 -1.16 -12.02 0.41
N ARG A 79 -1.70 -12.96 1.19
CA ARG A 79 -1.05 -14.27 1.43
C ARG A 79 -0.83 -15.10 0.16
N ASN A 80 -1.57 -14.83 -0.92
CA ASN A 80 -1.48 -15.52 -2.20
C ASN A 80 -0.58 -14.77 -3.19
N ARG A 81 0.17 -13.75 -2.72
CA ARG A 81 1.03 -12.89 -3.54
C ARG A 81 0.26 -12.05 -4.56
N VAL A 82 -1.04 -11.82 -4.36
CA VAL A 82 -1.83 -10.91 -5.20
C VAL A 82 -1.51 -9.47 -4.79
N PRO A 83 -1.08 -8.60 -5.74
CA PRO A 83 -0.83 -7.18 -5.45
C PRO A 83 -2.11 -6.39 -5.21
N TYR A 84 -2.11 -5.57 -4.16
CA TYR A 84 -3.16 -4.63 -3.80
C TYR A 84 -2.58 -3.23 -3.54
N VAL A 85 -3.36 -2.21 -3.83
CA VAL A 85 -3.19 -0.86 -3.29
C VAL A 85 -4.39 -0.53 -2.40
N VAL A 86 -4.11 -0.12 -1.16
CA VAL A 86 -5.10 0.45 -0.24
C VAL A 86 -4.86 1.95 -0.19
N ARG A 87 -5.79 2.72 -0.74
CA ARG A 87 -5.80 4.19 -0.68
C ARG A 87 -6.65 4.63 0.49
N VAL A 88 -6.07 5.45 1.36
CA VAL A 88 -6.78 6.05 2.50
C VAL A 88 -7.07 7.50 2.15
N ASP A 89 -8.35 7.76 1.91
CA ASP A 89 -8.87 9.03 1.44
C ASP A 89 -9.60 9.77 2.56
N MET A 90 -9.42 11.08 2.60
CA MET A 90 -10.18 12.00 3.44
C MET A 90 -11.63 12.11 2.94
N PRO A 91 -12.56 12.54 3.80
CA PRO A 91 -13.92 12.89 3.40
C PRO A 91 -13.92 13.87 2.21
N HIS A 92 -14.83 13.62 1.26
CA HIS A 92 -14.85 14.29 -0.04
C HIS A 92 -16.24 14.25 -0.67
N LYS A 93 -16.42 14.91 -1.82
CA LYS A 93 -17.72 14.98 -2.49
C LYS A 93 -18.26 13.58 -2.79
N GLY A 94 -19.48 13.31 -2.33
CA GLY A 94 -20.12 12.01 -2.50
C GLY A 94 -19.78 10.98 -1.42
N SER A 95 -18.98 11.34 -0.41
CA SER A 95 -19.02 10.62 0.87
C SER A 95 -20.20 11.11 1.70
N ASP A 96 -21.05 10.19 2.16
CA ASP A 96 -22.21 10.52 3.00
C ASP A 96 -21.81 11.03 4.40
N ASP A 97 -20.53 10.91 4.80
CA ASP A 97 -20.08 11.10 6.17
C ASP A 97 -18.76 11.90 6.27
N GLU A 98 -18.83 13.12 6.84
CA GLU A 98 -17.68 14.03 6.99
C GLU A 98 -16.62 13.57 8.02
N ASN A 99 -16.91 12.54 8.81
CA ASN A 99 -16.06 12.05 9.91
C ASN A 99 -15.56 10.62 9.68
N LYS A 100 -15.34 10.22 8.43
CA LYS A 100 -14.83 8.89 8.09
C LYS A 100 -13.60 8.93 7.21
N LEU A 101 -12.69 7.99 7.42
CA LEU A 101 -11.65 7.68 6.44
C LEU A 101 -12.21 6.66 5.44
N HIS A 102 -11.96 6.89 4.15
CA HIS A 102 -12.40 6.00 3.08
C HIS A 102 -11.24 5.13 2.61
N PHE A 103 -11.48 3.84 2.55
CA PHE A 103 -10.51 2.83 2.14
C PHE A 103 -10.92 2.34 0.75
N ASN A 104 -10.17 2.79 -0.25
CA ASN A 104 -10.35 2.36 -1.63
C ASN A 104 -9.29 1.32 -1.96
N VAL A 105 -9.73 0.11 -2.32
CA VAL A 105 -8.87 -1.07 -2.44
C VAL A 105 -8.95 -1.64 -3.84
N GLU A 106 -7.83 -1.56 -4.56
CA GLU A 106 -7.73 -1.92 -5.97
C GLU A 106 -6.68 -3.00 -6.22
N THR A 107 -6.87 -3.76 -7.29
CA THR A 107 -5.93 -4.73 -7.87
C THR A 107 -5.66 -4.37 -9.33
N LEU A 108 -4.79 -5.12 -10.00
CA LEU A 108 -4.61 -5.00 -11.46
C LEU A 108 -5.89 -5.23 -12.27
N ASN A 109 -6.84 -5.97 -11.71
CA ASN A 109 -8.12 -6.26 -12.36
C ASN A 109 -9.19 -5.20 -12.07
N GLY A 110 -8.81 -4.10 -11.39
CA GLY A 110 -9.71 -3.05 -10.92
C GLY A 110 -10.08 -3.20 -9.46
N ASP A 111 -11.22 -2.62 -9.09
CA ASP A 111 -11.71 -2.54 -7.72
C ASP A 111 -11.89 -3.93 -7.09
N SER A 112 -11.42 -4.07 -5.86
CA SER A 112 -11.64 -5.29 -5.08
C SER A 112 -13.00 -5.27 -4.39
N ALA A 113 -13.42 -6.40 -3.83
CA ALA A 113 -14.61 -6.48 -2.97
C ALA A 113 -14.48 -5.64 -1.67
N LEU A 114 -13.28 -5.16 -1.34
CA LEU A 114 -12.99 -4.30 -0.20
C LEU A 114 -12.99 -2.81 -0.57
N ASN A 115 -13.37 -2.46 -1.80
CA ASN A 115 -13.43 -1.06 -2.21
C ASN A 115 -14.56 -0.33 -1.46
N HIS A 116 -14.36 0.97 -1.21
CA HIS A 116 -15.30 1.84 -0.48
C HIS A 116 -15.61 1.42 0.97
N GLN A 117 -14.66 0.77 1.65
CA GLN A 117 -14.79 0.55 3.10
C GLN A 117 -14.59 1.87 3.85
N THR A 118 -15.16 2.00 5.05
CA THR A 118 -15.05 3.23 5.85
C THR A 118 -14.63 2.90 7.28
N ILE A 119 -13.86 3.80 7.88
CA ILE A 119 -13.49 3.78 9.30
C ILE A 119 -14.01 5.06 9.93
N ASP A 120 -14.81 4.90 10.99
CA ASP A 120 -15.37 6.03 11.74
C ASP A 120 -14.28 6.72 12.57
N CYS A 121 -14.25 8.05 12.53
CA CYS A 121 -13.38 8.87 13.37
C CYS A 121 -14.17 9.35 14.62
N TYR A 122 -14.47 8.44 15.55
CA TYR A 122 -15.44 8.65 16.64
C TYR A 122 -15.22 9.91 17.49
N ASN A 123 -13.97 10.21 17.87
CA ASN A 123 -13.62 11.31 18.78
C ASN A 123 -12.53 12.24 18.21
N SER A 124 -12.34 12.22 16.89
CA SER A 124 -11.28 12.97 16.22
C SER A 124 -11.68 13.40 14.83
N ASN A 125 -11.10 14.49 14.32
CA ASN A 125 -11.19 14.73 12.89
C ASN A 125 -10.31 13.68 12.14
N PRO A 126 -10.67 13.28 10.91
CA PRO A 126 -9.91 12.28 10.16
C PRO A 126 -8.45 12.65 9.87
N SER A 127 -8.13 13.95 9.80
CA SER A 127 -6.78 14.45 9.53
C SER A 127 -5.84 14.17 10.71
N ASP A 128 -6.29 14.49 11.93
CA ASP A 128 -5.58 14.22 13.18
C ASP A 128 -5.25 12.73 13.32
N LEU A 129 -6.26 11.87 13.13
CA LEU A 129 -6.12 10.42 13.23
C LEU A 129 -5.03 9.90 12.27
N LEU A 130 -5.07 10.34 11.02
CA LEU A 130 -4.10 9.93 10.03
C LEU A 130 -2.70 10.48 10.30
N ASN A 131 -2.59 11.72 10.78
CA ASN A 131 -1.31 12.32 11.16
C ASN A 131 -0.65 11.53 12.30
N VAL A 132 -1.42 11.14 13.32
CA VAL A 132 -0.93 10.28 14.42
C VAL A 132 -0.40 8.95 13.88
N MET A 133 -1.10 8.34 12.92
CA MET A 133 -0.64 7.10 12.29
C MET A 133 0.67 7.30 11.51
N ILE A 134 0.74 8.34 10.67
CA ILE A 134 1.94 8.67 9.88
C ILE A 134 3.13 8.95 10.79
N GLU A 135 2.94 9.69 11.88
CA GLU A 135 4.01 9.99 12.84
C GLU A 135 4.53 8.74 13.55
N ASN A 136 3.64 7.83 13.96
CA ASN A 136 4.04 6.57 14.57
C ASN A 136 4.82 5.69 13.60
N MET A 137 4.36 5.59 12.34
CA MET A 137 5.11 4.89 11.30
C MET A 137 6.47 5.51 11.04
N ARG A 138 6.59 6.85 11.01
CA ARG A 138 7.88 7.55 10.86
C ARG A 138 8.85 7.18 11.98
N ARG A 139 8.37 6.98 13.21
CA ARG A 139 9.19 6.60 14.36
C ARG A 139 9.60 5.13 14.33
N ILE A 140 8.68 4.23 13.97
CA ILE A 140 8.87 2.78 14.12
C ILE A 140 9.46 2.15 12.86
N SER A 141 9.12 2.66 11.68
CA SER A 141 9.53 2.11 10.40
C SER A 141 9.72 3.22 9.35
N PRO A 142 10.69 4.13 9.52
CA PRO A 142 10.91 5.20 8.55
C PRO A 142 11.25 4.69 7.15
N GLY A 143 11.93 3.54 7.04
CA GLY A 143 12.38 2.98 5.76
C GLY A 143 11.27 2.44 4.84
N ILE A 144 10.03 2.28 5.34
CA ILE A 144 8.89 1.82 4.51
C ILE A 144 8.07 2.98 3.93
N LEU A 145 8.29 4.20 4.45
CA LEU A 145 7.55 5.39 4.06
C LEU A 145 8.29 6.11 2.93
N ASN A 146 7.58 6.39 1.85
CA ASN A 146 8.06 7.25 0.78
C ASN A 146 7.17 8.50 0.68
N ILE A 147 7.76 9.68 0.78
CA ILE A 147 7.03 10.94 0.61
C ILE A 147 7.09 11.32 -0.86
N LYS A 148 5.95 11.17 -1.55
CA LYS A 148 5.86 11.37 -2.99
C LYS A 148 4.40 11.53 -3.40
N ASP A 149 4.14 12.52 -4.25
CA ASP A 149 2.87 12.61 -4.97
C ASP A 149 2.79 11.55 -6.07
N SER A 150 1.70 10.79 -6.07
CA SER A 150 1.41 9.79 -7.10
C SER A 150 -0.07 9.83 -7.49
N TYR A 151 -0.34 9.64 -8.77
CA TYR A 151 -1.69 9.69 -9.36
C TYR A 151 -2.24 8.29 -9.62
N LYS A 152 -3.48 8.18 -10.07
CA LYS A 152 -4.13 6.87 -10.27
C LYS A 152 -3.39 6.01 -11.30
N GLU A 153 -2.80 6.63 -12.33
CA GLU A 153 -2.00 5.96 -13.34
C GLU A 153 -0.72 5.35 -12.76
N ASP A 154 -0.18 5.96 -11.70
CA ASP A 154 0.99 5.45 -11.00
C ASP A 154 0.65 4.22 -10.16
N ASP A 155 -0.59 4.13 -9.62
CA ASP A 155 -1.05 2.96 -8.87
C ASP A 155 -1.03 1.71 -9.75
N LYS A 156 -1.55 1.81 -10.98
CA LYS A 156 -1.52 0.70 -11.95
C LYS A 156 -0.09 0.26 -12.25
N ARG A 157 0.82 1.20 -12.53
CA ARG A 157 2.24 0.90 -12.79
C ARG A 157 2.91 0.23 -11.58
N MET A 158 2.60 0.69 -10.38
CA MET A 158 3.12 0.10 -9.14
C MET A 158 2.63 -1.34 -8.97
N LEU A 159 1.35 -1.60 -9.23
CA LEU A 159 0.80 -2.95 -9.18
C LEU A 159 1.40 -3.88 -10.26
N GLU A 160 1.67 -3.38 -11.47
CA GLU A 160 2.36 -4.12 -12.53
C GLU A 160 3.78 -4.47 -12.11
N MET A 161 4.48 -3.51 -11.50
CA MET A 161 5.83 -3.70 -10.96
C MET A 161 5.85 -4.71 -9.80
N MET A 162 4.86 -4.69 -8.92
CA MET A 162 4.68 -5.71 -7.87
C MET A 162 4.47 -7.10 -8.46
N LYS A 163 3.67 -7.21 -9.54
CA LYS A 163 3.52 -8.48 -10.24
C LYS A 163 4.83 -8.93 -10.90
N GLY A 164 5.61 -7.98 -11.45
CA GLY A 164 6.96 -8.24 -11.95
C GLY A 164 7.91 -8.75 -10.86
N PHE A 165 7.79 -8.22 -9.64
CA PHE A 165 8.55 -8.69 -8.48
C PHE A 165 8.20 -10.15 -8.14
N ASN A 166 6.94 -10.56 -8.27
CA ASN A 166 6.58 -11.98 -8.09
C ASN A 166 7.28 -12.90 -9.09
N ALA A 167 7.26 -12.52 -10.37
CA ALA A 167 7.96 -13.28 -11.40
C ALA A 167 9.48 -13.34 -11.13
N TYR A 168 10.07 -12.24 -10.66
CA TYR A 168 11.47 -12.22 -10.21
C TYR A 168 11.73 -13.17 -9.02
N ASP A 169 10.89 -13.17 -8.00
CA ASP A 169 11.03 -14.08 -6.86
C ASP A 169 10.90 -15.55 -7.30
N ASP A 170 10.00 -15.86 -8.24
CA ASP A 170 9.89 -17.20 -8.83
C ASP A 170 11.14 -17.60 -9.62
N MET A 171 11.75 -16.66 -10.34
CA MET A 171 13.06 -16.86 -10.99
C MET A 171 14.16 -17.11 -9.96
N CYS A 172 14.21 -16.35 -8.86
CA CYS A 172 15.19 -16.57 -7.80
C CYS A 172 15.07 -17.97 -7.18
N MET A 173 13.84 -18.42 -6.91
CA MET A 173 13.61 -19.76 -6.37
C MET A 173 14.01 -20.84 -7.39
N ALA A 174 13.66 -20.66 -8.66
CA ALA A 174 14.06 -21.57 -9.73
C ALA A 174 15.58 -21.63 -9.92
N TYR A 175 16.28 -20.49 -9.86
CA TYR A 175 17.73 -20.40 -9.86
C TYR A 175 18.35 -21.20 -8.70
N PHE A 176 17.86 -20.99 -7.47
CA PHE A 176 18.36 -21.69 -6.28
C PHE A 176 18.19 -23.21 -6.38
N TYR A 177 17.07 -23.66 -6.91
CA TYR A 177 16.79 -25.09 -7.11
C TYR A 177 17.35 -25.66 -8.42
N LYS A 178 18.04 -24.86 -9.24
CA LYS A 178 18.57 -25.24 -10.55
C LYS A 178 17.49 -25.82 -11.47
N LYS A 179 16.34 -25.17 -11.52
CA LYS A 179 15.20 -25.52 -12.38
C LYS A 179 14.97 -24.44 -13.41
N GLU A 180 14.41 -24.82 -14.56
CA GLU A 180 13.88 -23.88 -15.55
C GLU A 180 12.51 -23.37 -15.11
N ASN A 181 12.19 -22.12 -15.50
CA ASN A 181 10.89 -21.50 -15.28
C ASN A 181 10.64 -20.44 -16.36
N GLN A 182 10.41 -20.90 -17.59
CA GLN A 182 10.20 -20.00 -18.73
C GLN A 182 8.99 -19.08 -18.53
N THR A 183 7.94 -19.57 -17.86
CA THR A 183 6.76 -18.75 -17.53
C THR A 183 7.12 -17.53 -16.71
N ALA A 184 7.98 -17.67 -15.68
CA ALA A 184 8.41 -16.52 -14.88
C ALA A 184 9.26 -15.53 -15.69
N ILE A 185 10.11 -16.00 -16.61
CA ILE A 185 10.87 -15.14 -17.53
C ILE A 185 9.93 -14.36 -18.45
N ASP A 186 8.97 -15.04 -19.07
CA ASP A 186 8.03 -14.45 -20.02
C ASP A 186 7.14 -13.41 -19.33
N GLU A 187 6.63 -13.72 -18.14
CA GLU A 187 5.85 -12.79 -17.33
C GLU A 187 6.67 -11.58 -16.90
N TYR A 188 7.92 -11.79 -16.44
CA TYR A 188 8.82 -10.71 -16.07
C TYR A 188 9.11 -9.78 -17.27
N ASN A 189 9.44 -10.35 -18.43
CA ASN A 189 9.69 -9.59 -19.66
C ASN A 189 8.49 -8.77 -20.09
N ALA A 190 7.28 -9.36 -20.04
CA ALA A 190 6.06 -8.68 -20.42
C ALA A 190 5.72 -7.50 -19.49
N LEU A 191 5.95 -7.65 -18.18
CA LEU A 191 5.63 -6.63 -17.17
C LEU A 191 6.71 -5.54 -17.07
N MET A 192 7.97 -5.92 -17.18
CA MET A 192 9.11 -5.02 -16.97
C MET A 192 9.68 -4.45 -18.28
N GLY A 193 9.18 -4.89 -19.43
CA GLY A 193 9.64 -4.44 -20.75
C GLY A 193 11.08 -4.87 -21.06
N THR A 194 11.46 -6.08 -20.64
CA THR A 194 12.81 -6.63 -20.79
C THR A 194 12.86 -7.78 -21.79
N GLU A 195 14.07 -8.22 -22.14
CA GLU A 195 14.32 -9.37 -23.04
C GLU A 195 15.28 -10.39 -22.39
N CYS A 196 15.05 -10.73 -21.12
CA CYS A 196 15.80 -11.76 -20.43
C CYS A 196 15.61 -13.11 -21.13
N LYS A 197 16.71 -13.82 -21.39
CA LYS A 197 16.67 -15.11 -22.10
C LYS A 197 16.86 -16.29 -21.16
N THR A 198 17.49 -16.06 -20.02
CA THR A 198 17.78 -17.06 -19.01
C THR A 198 17.30 -16.59 -17.63
N ILE A 199 17.23 -17.53 -16.68
CA ILE A 199 16.93 -17.21 -15.29
C ILE A 199 18.03 -16.33 -14.70
N GLU A 200 19.30 -16.61 -15.02
CA GLU A 200 20.44 -15.82 -14.59
C GLU A 200 20.31 -14.36 -15.02
N ASP A 201 19.94 -14.11 -16.29
CA ASP A 201 19.70 -12.76 -16.80
C ASP A 201 18.57 -12.07 -16.02
N GLY A 202 17.46 -12.78 -15.83
CA GLY A 202 16.29 -12.28 -15.10
C GLY A 202 16.59 -11.96 -13.64
N VAL A 203 17.35 -12.83 -12.96
CA VAL A 203 17.75 -12.62 -11.56
C VAL A 203 18.71 -11.44 -11.43
N GLN A 204 19.69 -11.32 -12.32
CA GLN A 204 20.63 -10.19 -12.28
C GLN A 204 19.92 -8.86 -12.56
N HIS A 205 19.05 -8.83 -13.58
CA HIS A 205 18.29 -7.63 -13.91
C HIS A 205 17.32 -7.26 -12.78
N GLY A 206 16.54 -8.22 -12.29
CA GLY A 206 15.58 -7.99 -11.21
C GLY A 206 16.25 -7.54 -9.91
N PHE A 207 17.44 -8.06 -9.59
CA PHE A 207 18.22 -7.58 -8.45
C PHE A 207 18.54 -6.09 -8.57
N VAL A 208 19.03 -5.63 -9.73
CA VAL A 208 19.31 -4.21 -9.96
C VAL A 208 18.01 -3.39 -9.90
N THR A 209 16.93 -3.89 -10.51
CA THR A 209 15.65 -3.18 -10.56
C THR A 209 15.02 -3.00 -9.18
N PHE A 210 14.95 -4.05 -8.36
CA PHE A 210 14.17 -4.01 -7.10
C PHE A 210 14.98 -3.67 -5.86
N MET A 211 16.30 -3.87 -5.86
CA MET A 211 17.14 -3.53 -4.70
C MET A 211 17.64 -2.09 -4.70
N THR A 212 17.40 -1.33 -5.78
CA THR A 212 17.78 0.09 -5.89
C THR A 212 16.59 1.04 -5.71
N MET A 213 15.39 0.51 -5.48
CA MET A 213 14.15 1.26 -5.25
C MET A 213 13.87 1.49 -3.77
#